data_AF-B6QCV7-F1
#
_entry.id   AF-B6QCV7-F1
#
_cell.length_a   1.000
_cell.length_b   1.000
_cell.length_c   1.000
_cell.angle_alpha   90.00
_cell.angle_beta   90.00
_cell.angle_gamma   90.00
#
_symmetry.space_group_name_H-M   'P 1'
#
loop_
_entity.id
_entity.type
_entity.pdbx_description
1 polymer ?
#
loop_
_entity_poly.entity_id
_entity_poly.type
_entity_poly.pdbx_seq_one_letter_code
_entity_poly.pdbx_strand_id
1 'polypeptide(L)'
;MAAPGDIRNGTPYELVSNPSSQRVTSSEAFSTGTGNSNNDNIYDGTGNAGTDRYNCYYGGWENFPPSSKWVEFDAMWNYSKSAMSTSCSDLGIGSCSDGVGAFGDGDTGEQIGLIWNAIQQVAETSFVDHRFILATILQESSGCVNVCASTNPDPSQPDNPGLMQSDGGSTFIGNSASDPDQQASITQMIIDGTQGTADGDGLVQCINQYGNLYEAARCYNSGSVDRSDLNNGEGATDSYVNDIANRLTGWLYADSNYNNC
;
A
#
# COMPACT_ATOMS: atom_id res chain seq x y z
N MET A 1 19.39 -15.30 15.15
CA MET A 1 20.28 -15.42 13.98
C MET A 1 19.62 -16.39 13.01
N ALA A 2 18.81 -15.88 12.09
CA ALA A 2 18.36 -16.62 10.92
C ALA A 2 19.10 -16.01 9.72
N ALA A 3 19.77 -16.85 8.94
CA ALA A 3 20.30 -16.47 7.64
C ALA A 3 19.12 -16.27 6.66
N PRO A 4 19.26 -15.40 5.65
CA PRO A 4 18.20 -15.16 4.67
C PRO A 4 17.96 -16.44 3.87
N GLY A 5 16.82 -17.06 4.12
CA GLY A 5 16.32 -18.18 3.34
C GLY A 5 15.76 -17.65 2.03
N ASP A 6 16.65 -17.53 1.03
CA ASP A 6 16.41 -17.60 -0.41
C ASP A 6 14.93 -17.68 -0.84
N ILE A 7 14.28 -16.52 -0.99
CA ILE A 7 13.02 -16.43 -1.75
C ILE A 7 13.41 -16.37 -3.24
N ARG A 8 13.89 -17.50 -3.76
CA ARG A 8 14.13 -17.71 -5.20
C ARG A 8 13.59 -19.06 -5.67
N ASN A 9 12.37 -19.40 -5.27
CA ASN A 9 11.67 -20.58 -5.80
C ASN A 9 10.24 -20.24 -6.26
N GLY A 10 10.17 -19.37 -7.26
CA GLY A 10 9.08 -19.28 -8.23
C GLY A 10 9.70 -19.25 -9.63
N THR A 11 8.92 -19.54 -10.68
CA THR A 11 9.31 -19.34 -12.09
C THR A 11 10.11 -18.04 -12.27
N PRO A 12 11.10 -17.96 -13.19
CA PRO A 12 12.09 -16.88 -13.20
C PRO A 12 11.38 -15.54 -13.03
N TYR A 13 11.57 -14.91 -11.86
CA TYR A 13 11.05 -13.58 -11.58
C TYR A 13 11.50 -12.71 -12.75
N GLU A 14 10.56 -12.26 -13.58
CA GLU A 14 10.89 -11.35 -14.67
C GLU A 14 11.56 -10.14 -14.02
N LEU A 15 12.79 -9.83 -14.47
CA LEU A 15 13.48 -8.62 -14.05
C LEU A 15 12.55 -7.44 -14.33
N VAL A 16 12.11 -6.80 -13.26
CA VAL A 16 11.21 -5.65 -13.35
C VAL A 16 12.01 -4.48 -13.89
N SER A 17 11.63 -3.94 -15.05
CA SER A 17 12.16 -2.66 -15.52
C SER A 17 11.63 -1.53 -14.62
N ASN A 18 12.37 -0.45 -14.41
CA ASN A 18 11.83 0.75 -13.78
C ASN A 18 11.57 1.86 -14.84
N PRO A 19 10.34 2.40 -14.98
CA PRO A 19 9.11 1.97 -14.32
C PRO A 19 8.65 0.58 -14.71
N SER A 20 8.09 -0.13 -13.74
CA SER A 20 7.50 -1.45 -13.93
C SER A 20 6.23 -1.35 -14.76
N SER A 21 5.92 -2.41 -15.50
CA SER A 21 4.64 -2.57 -16.20
C SER A 21 3.95 -3.89 -15.85
N GLN A 22 4.38 -4.49 -14.75
CA GLN A 22 3.85 -5.75 -14.25
C GLN A 22 2.36 -5.60 -13.90
N ARG A 23 1.62 -6.70 -14.06
CA ARG A 23 0.17 -6.74 -13.79
C ARG A 23 -0.27 -8.05 -13.16
N VAL A 24 -1.42 -8.03 -12.51
CA VAL A 24 -2.06 -9.22 -11.98
C VAL A 24 -2.47 -10.14 -13.14
N THR A 25 -2.05 -11.39 -13.05
CA THR A 25 -2.35 -12.47 -14.01
C THR A 25 -3.03 -13.67 -13.35
N SER A 26 -3.02 -13.76 -12.01
CA SER A 26 -3.68 -14.83 -11.26
C SER A 26 -5.20 -14.80 -11.41
N SER A 27 -5.79 -15.88 -11.93
CA SER A 27 -7.26 -16.03 -12.01
C SER A 27 -7.91 -16.08 -10.63
N GLU A 28 -7.18 -16.57 -9.63
CA GLU A 28 -7.65 -16.60 -8.24
C GLU A 28 -7.78 -15.17 -7.69
N ALA A 29 -6.82 -14.29 -7.97
CA ALA A 29 -6.88 -12.88 -7.59
C ALA A 29 -8.12 -12.18 -8.13
N PHE A 30 -8.50 -12.43 -9.39
CA PHE A 30 -9.75 -11.89 -9.95
C PHE A 30 -11.01 -12.49 -9.31
N SER A 31 -10.94 -13.74 -8.83
CA SER A 31 -12.07 -14.41 -8.17
C SER A 31 -12.27 -13.95 -6.73
N THR A 32 -11.19 -13.61 -6.02
CA THR A 32 -11.22 -13.07 -4.65
C THR A 32 -11.48 -11.56 -4.62
N GLY A 33 -11.33 -10.88 -5.76
CA GLY A 33 -11.53 -9.44 -5.93
C GLY A 33 -10.27 -8.61 -5.67
N THR A 34 -9.12 -9.24 -5.44
CA THR A 34 -7.83 -8.56 -5.30
C THR A 34 -7.30 -8.08 -6.66
N GLY A 35 -7.54 -8.88 -7.70
CA GLY A 35 -7.37 -8.46 -9.09
C GLY A 35 -8.67 -7.82 -9.60
N ASN A 36 -8.58 -6.65 -10.20
CA ASN A 36 -9.73 -5.90 -10.69
C ASN A 36 -9.45 -5.34 -12.09
N SER A 37 -10.23 -5.77 -13.09
CA SER A 37 -10.11 -5.28 -14.47
C SER A 37 -11.04 -4.09 -14.77
N ASN A 38 -11.76 -3.60 -13.77
CA ASN A 38 -12.75 -2.53 -13.88
C ASN A 38 -12.52 -1.45 -12.79
N ASN A 39 -11.25 -1.08 -12.57
CA ASN A 39 -10.86 -0.05 -11.61
C ASN A 39 -11.38 1.38 -11.96
N ASP A 40 -11.93 1.57 -13.16
CA ASP A 40 -12.67 2.79 -13.54
C ASP A 40 -13.95 2.99 -12.71
N ASN A 41 -14.51 1.89 -12.16
CA ASN A 41 -15.68 1.97 -11.30
C ASN A 41 -15.29 2.32 -9.86
N ILE A 42 -15.32 3.61 -9.52
CA ILE A 42 -15.06 4.10 -8.16
C ILE A 42 -16.19 3.83 -7.14
N TYR A 43 -17.31 3.28 -7.59
CA TYR A 43 -18.44 2.86 -6.76
C TYR A 43 -18.48 1.34 -6.60
N ASP A 44 -17.30 0.72 -6.53
CA ASP A 44 -17.11 -0.71 -6.39
C ASP A 44 -17.03 -1.12 -4.91
N GLY A 45 -18.16 -1.47 -4.30
CA GLY A 45 -18.15 -1.92 -2.91
C GLY A 45 -19.52 -1.92 -2.27
N THR A 46 -19.53 -1.66 -0.96
CA THR A 46 -20.76 -1.67 -0.16
C THR A 46 -21.63 -0.42 -0.31
N GLY A 47 -21.22 0.58 -1.08
CA GLY A 47 -21.98 1.83 -1.27
C GLY A 47 -21.94 2.78 -0.06
N ASN A 48 -20.98 2.61 0.85
CA ASN A 48 -20.80 3.44 2.04
C ASN A 48 -19.34 3.42 2.52
N ALA A 49 -18.98 4.34 3.42
CA ALA A 49 -17.64 4.48 4.00
C ALA A 49 -17.34 3.46 5.12
N GLY A 50 -18.22 2.51 5.39
CA GLY A 50 -18.06 1.53 6.46
C GLY A 50 -18.29 2.14 7.85
N THR A 51 -17.59 1.61 8.84
CA THR A 51 -17.63 2.12 10.22
C THR A 51 -16.21 2.31 10.71
N ASP A 52 -15.93 3.47 11.29
CA ASP A 52 -14.64 3.77 11.91
C ASP A 52 -14.47 2.99 13.22
N ARG A 53 -14.12 1.72 13.06
CA ARG A 53 -13.98 0.75 14.14
C ARG A 53 -12.97 -0.30 13.73
N TYR A 54 -12.06 -0.60 14.64
CA TYR A 54 -11.17 -1.74 14.50
C TYR A 54 -11.82 -3.05 14.92
N ASN A 55 -11.58 -4.09 14.15
CA ASN A 55 -12.03 -5.46 14.38
C ASN A 55 -10.83 -6.40 14.35
N CYS A 56 -10.81 -7.40 15.23
CA CYS A 56 -9.76 -8.42 15.26
C CYS A 56 -10.11 -9.57 14.31
N TYR A 57 -9.23 -9.83 13.36
CA TYR A 57 -9.24 -10.99 12.47
C TYR A 57 -8.06 -11.91 12.82
N TYR A 58 -8.21 -13.22 12.64
CA TYR A 58 -7.21 -14.21 13.05
C TYR A 58 -7.10 -15.37 12.06
N GLY A 59 -5.94 -16.02 12.05
CA GLY A 59 -5.71 -17.23 11.25
C GLY A 59 -5.47 -16.91 9.77
N GLY A 60 -5.89 -17.83 8.90
CA GLY A 60 -5.78 -17.69 7.45
C GLY A 60 -6.71 -16.64 6.83
N TRP A 61 -6.46 -16.30 5.57
CA TRP A 61 -7.14 -15.23 4.83
C TRP A 61 -8.66 -15.42 4.74
N GLU A 62 -9.17 -16.65 4.84
CA GLU A 62 -10.60 -16.97 4.78
C GLU A 62 -11.39 -16.37 5.96
N ASN A 63 -10.70 -16.02 7.05
CA ASN A 63 -11.31 -15.40 8.23
C ASN A 63 -11.35 -13.86 8.15
N PHE A 64 -10.78 -13.28 7.09
CA PHE A 64 -10.78 -11.84 6.85
C PHE A 64 -11.94 -11.46 5.91
N PRO A 65 -12.36 -10.17 5.89
CA PRO A 65 -13.53 -9.76 5.11
C PRO A 65 -13.39 -10.04 3.60
N PRO A 66 -14.31 -10.77 2.95
CA PRO A 66 -14.24 -10.93 1.50
C PRO A 66 -14.50 -9.61 0.78
N SER A 67 -14.11 -9.48 -0.50
CA SER A 67 -14.27 -8.25 -1.29
C SER A 67 -15.68 -7.65 -1.32
N SER A 68 -16.71 -8.50 -1.19
CA SER A 68 -18.11 -8.07 -0.99
C SER A 68 -18.38 -7.23 0.28
N LYS A 69 -17.43 -7.15 1.20
CA LYS A 69 -17.48 -6.36 2.44
C LYS A 69 -16.63 -5.09 2.38
N TRP A 70 -15.80 -4.93 1.37
CA TRP A 70 -14.96 -3.75 1.25
C TRP A 70 -15.81 -2.53 0.90
N VAL A 71 -15.46 -1.39 1.50
CA VAL A 71 -16.07 -0.09 1.16
C VAL A 71 -15.79 0.26 -0.30
N GLU A 72 -16.61 1.12 -0.91
CA GLU A 72 -16.30 1.60 -2.26
C GLU A 72 -15.16 2.61 -2.25
N PHE A 73 -14.40 2.67 -3.34
CA PHE A 73 -13.23 3.54 -3.41
C PHE A 73 -13.53 5.02 -3.19
N ASP A 74 -14.60 5.56 -3.79
CA ASP A 74 -14.99 6.97 -3.61
C ASP A 74 -15.23 7.30 -2.12
N ALA A 75 -15.92 6.40 -1.40
CA ALA A 75 -16.19 6.60 0.02
C ALA A 75 -14.91 6.50 0.87
N MET A 76 -14.06 5.50 0.60
CA MET A 76 -12.76 5.32 1.26
C MET A 76 -11.86 6.53 1.04
N TRP A 77 -11.76 6.99 -0.20
CA TRP A 77 -10.96 8.15 -0.58
C TRP A 77 -11.45 9.41 0.12
N ASN A 78 -12.75 9.72 0.00
CA ASN A 78 -13.32 10.93 0.59
C ASN A 78 -13.13 10.97 2.12
N TYR A 79 -13.19 9.80 2.77
CA TYR A 79 -12.94 9.68 4.20
C TYR A 79 -11.45 9.89 4.56
N SER A 80 -10.53 9.49 3.68
CA SER A 80 -9.09 9.60 3.91
C SER A 80 -8.47 10.99 3.67
N LYS A 81 -9.16 11.90 2.96
CA LYS A 81 -8.59 13.22 2.59
C LYS A 81 -8.12 14.04 3.78
N SER A 82 -8.88 14.04 4.89
CA SER A 82 -8.47 14.76 6.10
C SER A 82 -7.21 14.17 6.72
N ALA A 83 -7.04 12.84 6.68
CA ALA A 83 -5.83 12.20 7.17
C ALA A 83 -4.61 12.58 6.31
N MET A 84 -4.75 12.59 4.97
CA MET A 84 -3.68 13.01 4.07
C MET A 84 -3.29 14.48 4.26
N SER A 85 -4.26 15.36 4.53
CA SER A 85 -3.98 16.79 4.77
C SER A 85 -3.22 17.09 6.08
N THR A 86 -3.09 16.10 6.98
CA THR A 86 -2.36 16.21 8.26
C THR A 86 -1.29 15.11 8.41
N SER A 87 -1.02 14.35 7.35
CA SER A 87 -0.22 13.11 7.39
C SER A 87 1.25 13.37 7.71
N CYS A 88 1.78 14.52 7.27
CA CYS A 88 3.19 14.85 7.36
C CYS A 88 3.59 15.49 8.70
N SER A 89 2.64 15.97 9.52
CA SER A 89 2.93 16.51 10.86
C SER A 89 2.76 15.50 12.00
N ASP A 90 1.81 14.57 11.89
CA ASP A 90 1.18 13.99 13.09
C ASP A 90 1.53 12.53 13.42
N LEU A 91 2.49 11.89 12.73
CA LEU A 91 2.65 10.43 12.86
C LEU A 91 3.96 9.94 13.50
N GLY A 92 4.86 10.83 13.93
CA GLY A 92 6.17 10.40 14.43
C GLY A 92 7.06 9.72 13.37
N ILE A 93 6.60 9.66 12.11
CA ILE A 93 7.32 9.14 10.94
C ILE A 93 8.31 10.19 10.40
N GLY A 94 8.13 11.47 10.76
CA GLY A 94 9.00 12.56 10.34
C GLY A 94 8.94 12.83 8.83
N SER A 95 9.19 14.08 8.47
CA SER A 95 9.54 14.45 7.10
C SER A 95 11.05 14.72 7.08
N CYS A 96 11.80 14.05 6.21
CA CYS A 96 13.28 14.10 6.19
C CYS A 96 13.84 14.60 4.86
N SER A 97 13.09 15.41 4.13
CA SER A 97 13.76 16.24 3.13
C SER A 97 14.77 17.14 3.84
N ASP A 98 16.03 17.09 3.43
CA ASP A 98 17.15 17.99 3.83
C ASP A 98 16.92 19.48 3.46
N GLY A 99 15.66 19.87 3.20
CA GLY A 99 15.19 21.21 2.90
C GLY A 99 14.25 21.73 3.99
N VAL A 100 14.84 22.40 4.97
CA VAL A 100 14.30 23.45 5.87
C VAL A 100 12.78 23.72 5.76
N GLY A 101 11.97 23.16 6.66
CA GLY A 101 10.66 23.72 7.07
C GLY A 101 9.60 23.99 5.98
N ALA A 102 9.64 23.29 4.84
CA ALA A 102 8.91 23.70 3.63
C ALA A 102 7.58 22.97 3.32
N PHE A 103 7.07 22.09 4.21
CA PHE A 103 6.04 21.11 3.81
C PHE A 103 4.71 21.14 4.58
N GLY A 104 4.50 22.08 5.50
CA GLY A 104 3.20 22.27 6.18
C GLY A 104 2.77 21.08 7.05
N ASP A 105 1.49 21.05 7.43
CA ASP A 105 0.94 20.00 8.32
C ASP A 105 0.68 18.66 7.58
N GLY A 106 0.65 18.67 6.24
CA GLY A 106 0.34 17.51 5.40
C GLY A 106 0.24 17.89 3.92
N ASP A 107 -0.32 17.00 3.12
CA ASP A 107 -0.42 17.20 1.68
C ASP A 107 -1.42 18.31 1.33
N THR A 108 -1.08 19.11 0.32
CA THR A 108 -2.00 20.10 -0.24
C THR A 108 -3.18 19.41 -0.95
N GLY A 109 -4.30 20.13 -1.12
CA GLY A 109 -5.43 19.61 -1.90
C GLY A 109 -5.06 19.20 -3.33
N GLU A 110 -4.10 19.91 -3.94
CA GLU A 110 -3.55 19.55 -5.25
C GLU A 110 -2.82 18.21 -5.20
N GLN A 111 -1.87 18.04 -4.26
CA GLN A 111 -1.13 16.79 -4.07
C GLN A 111 -2.03 15.59 -3.78
N ILE A 112 -3.06 15.78 -2.95
CA ILE A 112 -4.09 14.76 -2.71
C ILE A 112 -4.77 14.39 -4.04
N GLY A 113 -5.13 15.37 -4.88
CA GLY A 113 -5.66 15.11 -6.22
C GLY A 113 -4.68 14.35 -7.14
N LEU A 114 -3.38 14.64 -7.06
CA LEU A 114 -2.35 13.93 -7.83
C LEU A 114 -2.22 12.45 -7.39
N ILE A 115 -2.37 12.16 -6.10
CA ILE A 115 -2.41 10.79 -5.57
C ILE A 115 -3.62 10.04 -6.14
N TRP A 116 -4.82 10.65 -6.17
CA TRP A 116 -6.01 10.03 -6.79
C TRP A 116 -5.73 9.62 -8.24
N ASN A 117 -5.22 10.56 -9.04
CA ASN A 117 -4.93 10.32 -10.45
C ASN A 117 -3.94 9.16 -10.63
N ALA A 118 -2.90 9.13 -9.81
CA ALA A 118 -1.88 8.10 -9.85
C ALA A 118 -2.44 6.72 -9.44
N ILE A 119 -3.26 6.64 -8.38
CA ILE A 119 -3.93 5.39 -7.98
C ILE A 119 -4.78 4.85 -9.14
N GLN A 120 -5.64 5.69 -9.73
CA GLN A 120 -6.52 5.25 -10.81
C GLN A 120 -5.73 4.74 -12.02
N GLN A 121 -4.69 5.48 -12.43
CA GLN A 121 -3.82 5.08 -13.55
C GLN A 121 -3.10 3.75 -13.27
N VAL A 122 -2.51 3.60 -12.09
CA VAL A 122 -1.72 2.40 -11.76
C VAL A 122 -2.64 1.20 -11.53
N ALA A 123 -3.82 1.38 -10.92
CA ALA A 123 -4.81 0.33 -10.77
C ALA A 123 -5.32 -0.19 -12.13
N GLU A 124 -5.61 0.72 -13.08
CA GLU A 124 -6.05 0.34 -14.43
C GLU A 124 -4.99 -0.49 -15.16
N THR A 125 -3.71 -0.10 -15.06
CA THR A 125 -2.61 -0.74 -15.81
C THR A 125 -2.08 -2.01 -15.15
N SER A 126 -2.12 -2.09 -13.82
CA SER A 126 -1.63 -3.24 -13.04
C SER A 126 -2.72 -4.28 -12.73
N PHE A 127 -3.99 -3.94 -12.86
CA PHE A 127 -5.14 -4.73 -12.41
C PHE A 127 -5.14 -5.05 -10.90
N VAL A 128 -4.41 -4.30 -10.08
CA VAL A 128 -4.59 -4.34 -8.62
C VAL A 128 -5.81 -3.51 -8.26
N ASP A 129 -6.64 -4.00 -7.35
CA ASP A 129 -7.79 -3.24 -6.85
C ASP A 129 -7.35 -1.92 -6.21
N HIS A 130 -7.88 -0.79 -6.70
CA HIS A 130 -7.48 0.54 -6.23
C HIS A 130 -7.72 0.79 -4.74
N ARG A 131 -8.68 0.10 -4.11
CA ARG A 131 -8.90 0.18 -2.65
C ARG A 131 -7.74 -0.46 -1.90
N PHE A 132 -7.13 -1.49 -2.46
CA PHE A 132 -5.92 -2.09 -1.89
C PHE A 132 -4.73 -1.14 -2.00
N ILE A 133 -4.53 -0.51 -3.17
CA ILE A 133 -3.47 0.50 -3.34
C ILE A 133 -3.62 1.63 -2.31
N LEU A 134 -4.84 2.16 -2.16
CA LEU A 134 -5.11 3.20 -1.16
C LEU A 134 -4.90 2.70 0.29
N ALA A 135 -5.36 1.48 0.62
CA ALA A 135 -5.14 0.89 1.95
C ALA A 135 -3.65 0.80 2.29
N THR A 136 -2.82 0.38 1.32
CA THR A 136 -1.37 0.29 1.47
C THR A 136 -0.75 1.68 1.63
N ILE A 137 -1.10 2.67 0.81
CA ILE A 137 -0.61 4.06 0.99
C ILE A 137 -0.93 4.58 2.39
N LEU A 138 -2.16 4.35 2.87
CA LEU A 138 -2.58 4.78 4.20
C LEU A 138 -1.85 4.02 5.32
N GLN A 139 -1.44 2.78 5.09
CA GLN A 139 -0.66 1.99 6.04
C GLN A 139 0.80 2.44 6.10
N GLU A 140 1.40 2.72 4.95
CA GLU A 140 2.84 2.97 4.83
C GLU A 140 3.22 4.42 5.11
N SER A 141 2.38 5.38 4.70
CA SER A 141 2.71 6.81 4.78
C SER A 141 1.57 7.69 5.25
N SER A 142 0.38 7.12 5.48
CA SER A 142 -0.88 7.88 5.67
C SER A 142 -1.17 8.87 4.53
N GLY A 143 -0.55 8.64 3.35
CA GLY A 143 -0.63 9.49 2.17
C GLY A 143 0.38 10.62 2.07
N CYS A 144 1.27 10.81 3.05
CA CYS A 144 2.28 11.88 3.00
C CYS A 144 3.24 11.68 1.81
N VAL A 145 3.18 12.55 0.80
CA VAL A 145 4.06 12.42 -0.38
C VAL A 145 5.53 12.62 -0.01
N ASN A 146 5.81 13.35 1.07
CA ASN A 146 7.15 13.67 1.55
C ASN A 146 7.58 12.83 2.76
N VAL A 147 7.03 11.63 2.89
CA VAL A 147 7.36 10.67 3.94
C VAL A 147 8.83 10.26 3.86
N CYS A 148 9.44 10.03 5.02
CA CYS A 148 10.78 9.46 5.09
C CYS A 148 10.85 8.06 4.53
N ALA A 149 12.02 7.70 3.99
CA ALA A 149 12.31 6.30 3.75
C ALA A 149 12.42 5.57 5.09
N SER A 150 11.75 4.43 5.20
CA SER A 150 11.97 3.49 6.29
C SER A 150 13.28 2.75 6.04
N THR A 151 14.00 2.47 7.13
CA THR A 151 15.30 1.83 7.04
C THR A 151 15.15 0.35 6.74
N ASN A 152 15.88 -0.14 5.75
CA ASN A 152 15.90 -1.56 5.46
C ASN A 152 16.64 -2.31 6.58
N PRO A 153 16.07 -3.40 7.14
CA PRO A 153 16.76 -4.20 8.15
C PRO A 153 18.03 -4.89 7.62
N ASP A 154 18.12 -5.11 6.31
CA ASP A 154 19.37 -5.52 5.65
C ASP A 154 20.14 -4.27 5.17
N PRO A 155 21.26 -3.90 5.82
CA PRO A 155 22.02 -2.71 5.46
C PRO A 155 22.75 -2.84 4.10
N SER A 156 22.66 -3.98 3.42
CA SER A 156 23.16 -4.16 2.06
C SER A 156 22.13 -3.82 0.98
N GLN A 157 20.87 -3.62 1.36
CA GLN A 157 19.77 -3.22 0.48
C GLN A 157 19.48 -1.72 0.60
N PRO A 158 18.92 -1.08 -0.43
CA PRO A 158 18.45 0.30 -0.32
C PRO A 158 17.31 0.42 0.71
N ASP A 159 17.20 1.60 1.31
CA ASP A 159 16.03 1.97 2.13
C ASP A 159 14.75 2.04 1.28
N ASN A 160 13.62 2.19 1.97
CA ASN A 160 12.30 1.98 1.41
C ASN A 160 11.51 3.31 1.35
N PRO A 161 11.66 4.14 0.29
CA PRO A 161 11.02 5.45 0.19
C PRO A 161 9.61 5.44 -0.40
N GLY A 162 9.02 6.64 -0.38
CA GLY A 162 7.81 6.97 -1.13
C GLY A 162 6.51 6.59 -0.43
N LEU A 163 5.39 6.89 -1.09
CA LEU A 163 4.03 6.73 -0.54
C LEU A 163 3.71 5.31 -0.05
N MET A 164 4.33 4.31 -0.68
CA MET A 164 4.12 2.90 -0.36
C MET A 164 5.36 2.25 0.27
N GLN A 165 6.39 3.04 0.64
CA GLN A 165 7.62 2.56 1.32
C GLN A 165 8.23 1.34 0.61
N SER A 166 8.51 1.50 -0.68
CA SER A 166 8.87 0.39 -1.56
C SER A 166 10.37 0.17 -1.59
N ASP A 167 10.82 -1.09 -1.65
CA ASP A 167 12.24 -1.46 -1.73
C ASP A 167 12.93 -0.74 -2.90
N GLY A 168 13.88 0.15 -2.61
CA GLY A 168 14.60 0.93 -3.64
C GLY A 168 13.70 1.83 -4.49
N GLY A 169 12.55 2.24 -3.96
CA GLY A 169 11.57 3.04 -4.67
C GLY A 169 11.99 4.49 -4.94
N SER A 170 11.08 5.24 -5.54
CA SER A 170 11.23 6.66 -5.84
C SER A 170 10.74 7.55 -4.69
N THR A 171 11.18 8.80 -4.69
CA THR A 171 10.73 9.83 -3.75
C THR A 171 9.97 10.95 -4.46
N PHE A 172 9.19 11.71 -3.69
CA PHE A 172 8.58 12.92 -4.18
C PHE A 172 9.62 13.99 -4.54
N ILE A 173 9.42 14.64 -5.69
CA ILE A 173 10.40 15.59 -6.25
C ILE A 173 10.42 16.96 -5.56
N GLY A 174 9.43 17.23 -4.69
CA GLY A 174 9.35 18.44 -3.86
C GLY A 174 8.41 19.52 -4.37
N ASN A 175 8.00 20.41 -3.47
CA ASN A 175 6.98 21.45 -3.69
C ASN A 175 7.38 22.55 -4.69
N SER A 176 8.67 22.67 -5.02
CA SER A 176 9.16 23.64 -6.01
C SER A 176 9.03 23.17 -7.46
N ALA A 177 8.76 21.88 -7.67
CA ALA A 177 8.52 21.32 -8.99
C ALA A 177 7.13 21.70 -9.52
N SER A 178 6.96 21.65 -10.84
CA SER A 178 5.67 21.92 -11.47
C SER A 178 4.65 20.81 -11.17
N ASP A 179 3.35 21.10 -11.23
CA ASP A 179 2.31 20.08 -10.98
C ASP A 179 2.47 18.83 -11.88
N PRO A 180 2.82 18.94 -13.18
CA PRO A 180 3.12 17.75 -14.00
C PRO A 180 4.31 16.92 -13.51
N ASP A 181 5.37 17.57 -13.02
CA ASP A 181 6.56 16.86 -12.50
C ASP A 181 6.24 16.19 -11.15
N GLN A 182 5.45 16.88 -10.30
CA GLN A 182 4.91 16.32 -9.07
C GLN A 182 4.04 15.09 -9.37
N GLN A 183 3.10 15.20 -10.33
CA GLN A 183 2.27 14.08 -10.78
C GLN A 183 3.11 12.90 -11.25
N ALA A 184 4.15 13.15 -12.05
CA ALA A 184 5.04 12.10 -12.54
C ALA A 184 5.76 11.39 -11.37
N SER A 185 6.30 12.14 -10.41
CA SER A 185 6.97 11.56 -9.23
C SER A 185 6.01 10.77 -8.34
N ILE A 186 4.80 11.27 -8.10
CA ILE A 186 3.76 10.57 -7.32
C ILE A 186 3.33 9.29 -8.02
N THR A 187 3.13 9.36 -9.34
CA THR A 187 2.78 8.17 -10.13
C THR A 187 3.88 7.13 -10.05
N GLN A 188 5.14 7.54 -10.14
CA GLN A 188 6.28 6.62 -10.01
C GLN A 188 6.32 5.94 -8.63
N MET A 189 6.10 6.69 -7.53
CA MET A 189 6.04 6.09 -6.19
C MET A 189 4.96 5.00 -6.07
N ILE A 190 3.81 5.19 -6.73
CA ILE A 190 2.72 4.20 -6.71
C ILE A 190 3.00 3.03 -7.67
N ILE A 191 3.68 3.27 -8.81
CA ILE A 191 4.20 2.22 -9.69
C ILE A 191 5.16 1.32 -8.92
N ASP A 192 6.11 1.91 -8.19
CA ASP A 192 7.15 1.17 -7.47
C ASP A 192 6.52 0.23 -6.41
N GLY A 193 5.55 0.71 -5.63
CA GLY A 193 4.87 -0.12 -4.63
C GLY A 193 3.86 -1.11 -5.22
N THR A 194 3.17 -0.75 -6.30
CA THR A 194 2.14 -1.62 -6.87
C THR A 194 2.74 -2.69 -7.78
N GLN A 195 3.68 -2.30 -8.64
CA GLN A 195 4.21 -3.12 -9.73
C GLN A 195 5.66 -3.59 -9.47
N GLY A 196 6.27 -3.16 -8.36
CA GLY A 196 7.61 -3.53 -7.93
C GLY A 196 8.72 -2.68 -8.55
N THR A 197 9.92 -2.85 -8.02
CA THR A 197 11.16 -2.20 -8.49
C THR A 197 12.16 -3.25 -8.97
N ALA A 198 13.36 -2.81 -9.34
CA ALA A 198 14.45 -3.75 -9.62
C ALA A 198 15.01 -4.41 -8.33
N ASP A 199 14.73 -3.82 -7.17
CA ASP A 199 15.28 -4.22 -5.87
C ASP A 199 14.29 -5.05 -5.03
N GLY A 200 12.98 -4.95 -5.30
CA GLY A 200 11.98 -5.73 -4.57
C GLY A 200 10.61 -5.85 -5.24
N ASP A 201 9.82 -6.77 -4.71
CA ASP A 201 8.48 -7.10 -5.16
C ASP A 201 7.48 -6.00 -4.78
N GLY A 202 6.52 -5.72 -5.67
CA GLY A 202 5.35 -4.90 -5.36
C GLY A 202 4.12 -5.76 -5.08
N LEU A 203 2.96 -5.10 -4.93
CA LEU A 203 1.67 -5.78 -4.73
C LEU A 203 1.39 -6.82 -5.82
N VAL A 204 1.68 -6.54 -7.08
CA VAL A 204 1.42 -7.44 -8.21
C VAL A 204 2.07 -8.81 -8.02
N GLN A 205 3.33 -8.86 -7.59
CA GLN A 205 4.09 -10.09 -7.41
C GLN A 205 3.47 -10.92 -6.28
N CYS A 206 3.21 -10.28 -5.13
CA CYS A 206 2.54 -10.91 -4.00
C CYS A 206 1.12 -11.40 -4.36
N ILE A 207 0.34 -10.62 -5.11
CA ILE A 207 -1.00 -11.02 -5.56
C ILE A 207 -0.94 -12.21 -6.52
N ASN A 208 0.02 -12.22 -7.45
CA ASN A 208 0.19 -13.33 -8.38
C ASN A 208 0.64 -14.62 -7.66
N GLN A 209 1.38 -14.50 -6.56
CA GLN A 209 1.80 -15.64 -5.75
C GLN A 209 0.68 -16.23 -4.90
N TYR A 210 -0.14 -15.39 -4.25
CA TYR A 210 -1.11 -15.85 -3.23
C TYR A 210 -2.57 -15.82 -3.66
N GLY A 211 -2.93 -15.06 -4.70
CA GLY A 211 -4.28 -15.01 -5.24
C GLY A 211 -5.31 -14.29 -4.36
N ASN A 212 -4.92 -13.72 -3.22
CA ASN A 212 -5.79 -12.94 -2.34
C ASN A 212 -5.03 -11.79 -1.67
N LEU A 213 -5.79 -10.77 -1.26
CA LEU A 213 -5.28 -9.52 -0.71
C LEU A 213 -4.54 -9.70 0.61
N TYR A 214 -5.03 -10.57 1.48
CA TYR A 214 -4.54 -10.65 2.87
C TYR A 214 -3.18 -11.33 2.97
N GLU A 215 -3.00 -12.43 2.24
CA GLU A 215 -1.68 -13.05 2.08
C GLU A 215 -0.74 -12.14 1.27
N ALA A 216 -1.25 -11.44 0.24
CA ALA A 216 -0.45 -10.47 -0.51
C ALA A 216 0.01 -9.28 0.35
N ALA A 217 -0.82 -8.80 1.28
CA ALA A 217 -0.46 -7.73 2.22
C ALA A 217 0.64 -8.18 3.19
N ARG A 218 0.56 -9.41 3.71
CA ARG A 218 1.64 -9.98 4.55
C ARG A 218 2.94 -10.15 3.75
N CYS A 219 2.84 -10.64 2.51
CA CYS A 219 3.95 -10.74 1.58
C CYS A 219 4.61 -9.38 1.33
N TYR A 220 3.83 -8.34 1.04
CA TYR A 220 4.34 -6.98 0.83
C TYR A 220 5.08 -6.45 2.07
N ASN A 221 4.53 -6.69 3.26
CA ASN A 221 5.11 -6.16 4.50
C ASN A 221 6.38 -6.90 4.99
N SER A 222 6.46 -8.21 4.77
CA SER A 222 7.47 -9.05 5.43
C SER A 222 8.24 -9.99 4.49
N GLY A 223 7.88 -10.01 3.21
CA GLY A 223 8.41 -10.94 2.20
C GLY A 223 8.02 -12.41 2.40
N SER A 224 7.46 -12.78 3.55
CA SER A 224 7.13 -14.17 3.90
C SER A 224 5.73 -14.26 4.51
N VAL A 225 5.10 -15.43 4.44
CA VAL A 225 3.70 -15.59 4.85
C VAL A 225 3.50 -16.90 5.61
N ASP A 226 3.14 -16.81 6.90
CA ASP A 226 2.51 -17.91 7.61
C ASP A 226 1.02 -17.93 7.27
N ARG A 227 0.64 -18.80 6.34
CA ARG A 227 -0.76 -18.93 5.87
C ARG A 227 -1.73 -19.39 6.96
N SER A 228 -1.22 -19.94 8.07
CA SER A 228 -2.05 -20.38 9.19
C SER A 228 -2.32 -19.27 10.19
N ASP A 229 -1.51 -18.20 10.19
CA ASP A 229 -1.65 -17.04 11.06
C ASP A 229 -1.09 -15.76 10.41
N LEU A 230 -1.97 -14.97 9.79
CA LEU A 230 -1.57 -13.73 9.13
C LEU A 230 -1.16 -12.60 10.09
N ASN A 231 -1.35 -12.80 11.40
CA ASN A 231 -0.88 -11.90 12.45
C ASN A 231 0.55 -12.22 12.90
N ASN A 232 1.12 -13.34 12.46
CA ASN A 232 2.55 -13.58 12.59
C ASN A 232 3.28 -12.62 11.64
N GLY A 233 3.94 -11.59 12.20
CA GLY A 233 4.62 -10.57 11.44
C GLY A 233 5.84 -11.05 10.68
N GLU A 234 6.34 -12.27 10.96
CA GLU A 234 7.57 -12.82 10.36
C GLU A 234 8.78 -11.87 10.49
N GLY A 235 8.82 -11.12 11.62
CA GLY A 235 9.84 -10.11 11.89
C GLY A 235 9.51 -8.69 11.45
N ALA A 236 8.38 -8.49 10.78
CA ALA A 236 7.79 -7.19 10.46
C ALA A 236 6.59 -6.88 11.38
N THR A 237 5.72 -5.95 10.98
CA THR A 237 4.60 -5.46 11.80
C THR A 237 3.50 -6.52 11.91
N ASP A 238 3.26 -7.04 13.11
CA ASP A 238 2.23 -8.06 13.37
C ASP A 238 0.82 -7.59 12.93
N SER A 239 0.45 -6.34 13.21
CA SER A 239 -0.89 -5.81 12.93
C SER A 239 -1.20 -5.57 11.45
N TYR A 240 -0.20 -5.62 10.56
CA TYR A 240 -0.29 -5.10 9.19
C TYR A 240 -1.52 -5.58 8.42
N VAL A 241 -1.77 -6.90 8.40
CA VAL A 241 -2.89 -7.49 7.66
C VAL A 241 -4.25 -7.10 8.29
N ASN A 242 -4.31 -7.03 9.63
CA ASN A 242 -5.50 -6.56 10.33
C ASN A 242 -5.77 -5.08 10.03
N ASP A 243 -4.74 -4.23 10.04
CA ASP A 243 -4.86 -2.80 9.75
C ASP A 243 -5.36 -2.59 8.31
N ILE A 244 -4.82 -3.34 7.34
CA ILE A 244 -5.30 -3.32 5.94
C ILE A 244 -6.76 -3.76 5.84
N ALA A 245 -7.14 -4.86 6.49
CA ALA A 245 -8.52 -5.35 6.48
C ALA A 245 -9.51 -4.35 7.11
N ASN A 246 -9.09 -3.67 8.17
CA ASN A 246 -9.88 -2.65 8.83
C ASN A 246 -10.01 -1.39 7.96
N ARG A 247 -8.95 -0.93 7.27
CA ARG A 247 -9.05 0.17 6.29
C ARG A 247 -10.03 -0.13 5.16
N LEU A 248 -9.97 -1.35 4.63
CA LEU A 248 -10.92 -1.82 3.60
C LEU A 248 -12.37 -1.89 4.09
N THR A 249 -12.60 -1.84 5.41
CA THR A 249 -13.95 -1.86 6.01
C THR A 249 -14.33 -0.55 6.72
N GLY A 250 -13.55 0.51 6.52
CA GLY A 250 -13.88 1.88 6.93
C GLY A 250 -13.18 2.41 8.19
N TRP A 251 -12.23 1.67 8.75
CA TRP A 251 -11.42 2.14 9.88
C TRP A 251 -10.34 3.13 9.43
N LEU A 252 -10.22 4.25 10.14
CA LEU A 252 -9.13 5.20 9.90
C LEU A 252 -8.69 5.97 11.15
N TYR A 253 -9.61 6.39 12.02
CA TYR A 253 -9.30 7.30 13.13
C TYR A 253 -9.51 6.67 14.51
N ALA A 254 -10.37 5.66 14.64
CA ALA A 254 -10.53 4.97 15.90
C ALA A 254 -9.21 4.31 16.33
N ASP A 255 -8.99 4.13 17.63
CA ASP A 255 -7.80 3.42 18.10
C ASP A 255 -7.76 1.99 17.53
N SER A 256 -6.61 1.55 17.01
CA SER A 256 -6.47 0.22 16.42
C SER A 256 -6.80 -0.89 17.42
N ASN A 257 -6.57 -0.69 18.72
CA ASN A 257 -6.84 -1.72 19.74
C ASN A 257 -6.24 -3.12 19.40
N TYR A 258 -5.26 -3.22 18.48
CA TYR A 258 -4.70 -4.48 18.01
C TYR A 258 -4.07 -5.29 19.15
N ASN A 259 -3.49 -4.62 20.14
CA ASN A 259 -2.93 -5.26 21.34
C ASN A 259 -3.99 -5.93 22.23
N ASN A 260 -5.29 -5.73 21.95
CA ASN A 260 -6.40 -6.43 22.58
C ASN A 260 -6.97 -7.54 21.68
N CYS A 261 -6.39 -7.72 20.49
CA CYS A 261 -6.47 -8.94 19.73
C CYS A 261 -5.44 -9.94 20.30
#